data_AF-A0A818DT78-F1
#
_entry.id   AF-A0A818DT78-F1
#
_cell.length_a   1.000
_cell.length_b   1.000
_cell.length_c   1.000
_cell.angle_alpha   90.00
_cell.angle_beta   90.00
_cell.angle_gamma   90.00
#
_symmetry.space_group_name_H-M   'P 1'
#
loop_
_entity.id
_entity.type
_entity.pdbx_description
1 polymer ?
#
loop_
_entity_poly.entity_id
_entity_poly.type
_entity_poly.pdbx_seq_one_letter_code
_entity_poly.pdbx_strand_id
1 'polypeptide(L)'
;MISLNNKWSFLTNGPIFSSPCLFNNTLFIGCHDQYFYAIDLSTEREGILRWKCLFPSMIYASPFVYDNGRMVIGGSTDGCLRILNTQTGEIICETQVAGNGLFSSPISYLDFIIVGSRDDYLYCYKLLS
;
A
#
# COMPACT_ATOMS: atom_id res chain seq x y z
N MET A 1 18.84 -23.43 -18.02
CA MET A 1 17.75 -23.90 -17.14
C MET A 1 17.43 -22.76 -16.19
N ILE A 2 16.17 -22.33 -16.09
CA ILE A 2 15.75 -21.25 -15.19
C ILE A 2 15.43 -21.86 -13.82
N SER A 3 16.00 -21.33 -12.73
CA SER A 3 15.73 -21.79 -11.36
C SER A 3 15.47 -20.60 -10.43
N LEU A 4 14.64 -20.81 -9.42
CA LEU A 4 14.30 -19.84 -8.38
C LEU A 4 14.95 -20.28 -7.07
N ASN A 5 15.60 -19.35 -6.38
CA ASN A 5 16.21 -19.58 -5.07
C ASN A 5 15.72 -18.52 -4.09
N ASN A 6 15.31 -18.92 -2.88
CA ASN A 6 15.01 -17.96 -1.82
C ASN A 6 16.30 -17.25 -1.38
N LYS A 7 16.29 -15.91 -1.38
CA LYS A 7 17.43 -15.09 -0.95
C LYS A 7 17.27 -14.56 0.46
N TRP A 8 16.06 -14.13 0.81
CA TRP A 8 15.71 -13.59 2.12
C TRP A 8 14.20 -13.71 2.35
N SER A 9 13.78 -13.48 3.59
CA SER A 9 12.39 -13.35 3.98
C SER A 9 12.25 -12.20 5.00
N PHE A 10 11.06 -11.61 5.08
CA PHE A 10 10.73 -10.57 6.05
C PHE A 10 9.46 -11.00 6.79
N LEU A 11 9.51 -11.01 8.12
CA LEU A 11 8.40 -11.45 8.97
C LEU A 11 7.51 -10.27 9.36
N THR A 12 6.24 -10.33 8.99
CA THR A 12 5.16 -9.47 9.53
C THR A 12 4.39 -10.20 10.62
N ASN A 13 3.55 -9.49 11.38
CA ASN A 13 2.73 -10.09 12.44
C ASN A 13 1.34 -10.52 11.94
N GLY A 14 1.13 -10.51 10.62
CA GLY A 14 -0.09 -10.95 9.98
C GLY A 14 0.13 -11.33 8.51
N PRO A 15 -0.87 -11.95 7.87
CA PRO A 15 -0.83 -12.26 6.45
C PRO A 15 -0.66 -11.02 5.57
N ILE A 16 0.10 -11.19 4.47
CA ILE A 16 0.24 -10.20 3.40
C ILE A 16 -0.56 -10.72 2.21
N PHE A 17 -1.73 -10.13 1.97
CA PHE A 17 -2.55 -10.41 0.78
C PHE A 17 -2.32 -9.40 -0.35
N SER A 18 -1.73 -8.24 -0.01
CA SER A 18 -1.38 -7.20 -0.97
C SER A 18 -0.21 -7.64 -1.86
N SER A 19 -0.20 -7.17 -3.11
CA SER A 19 1.02 -7.24 -3.94
C SER A 19 1.99 -6.13 -3.52
N PRO A 20 3.31 -6.38 -3.50
CA PRO A 20 4.28 -5.36 -3.13
C PRO A 20 4.45 -4.28 -4.22
N CYS A 21 4.69 -3.04 -3.80
CA CYS A 21 5.04 -1.93 -4.68
C CYS A 21 6.50 -1.49 -4.43
N LEU A 22 7.34 -1.49 -5.46
CA LEU A 22 8.75 -1.10 -5.35
C LEU A 22 8.97 0.29 -5.93
N PHE A 23 9.60 1.18 -5.17
CA PHE A 23 10.09 2.48 -5.65
C PHE A 23 11.36 2.87 -4.92
N ASN A 24 12.41 3.28 -5.65
CA ASN A 24 13.71 3.69 -5.09
C ASN A 24 14.24 2.77 -3.97
N ASN A 25 14.34 1.46 -4.26
CA ASN A 25 14.77 0.42 -3.33
C ASN A 25 13.92 0.32 -2.04
N THR A 26 12.73 0.91 -2.01
CA THR A 26 11.79 0.78 -0.90
C THR A 26 10.58 -0.02 -1.38
N LEU A 27 10.31 -1.13 -0.70
CA LEU A 27 9.15 -1.98 -0.92
C LEU A 27 8.03 -1.55 0.03
N PHE A 28 6.85 -1.31 -0.52
CA PHE A 28 5.65 -0.97 0.23
C PHE A 28 4.66 -2.14 0.18
N ILE A 29 4.14 -2.52 1.34
CA ILE A 29 3.14 -3.60 1.47
C ILE A 29 2.07 -3.25 2.51
N GLY A 30 0.85 -3.70 2.25
CA GLY A 30 -0.24 -3.74 3.22
C GLY A 30 -0.34 -5.11 3.90
N CYS A 31 -0.59 -5.13 5.21
CA CYS A 31 -0.70 -6.33 6.01
C CYS A 31 -2.01 -6.40 6.80
N HIS A 32 -2.44 -7.62 7.15
CA HIS A 32 -3.60 -7.88 8.00
C HIS A 32 -3.37 -7.58 9.48
N ASP A 33 -2.12 -7.39 9.91
CA ASP A 33 -1.83 -6.89 11.26
C ASP A 33 -2.10 -5.37 11.41
N GLN A 34 -2.78 -4.79 10.43
CA GLN A 34 -3.18 -3.38 10.34
C GLN A 34 -2.02 -2.44 10.07
N TYR A 35 -0.81 -2.94 9.79
CA TYR A 35 0.32 -2.09 9.44
C TYR A 35 0.55 -2.03 7.92
N PHE A 36 0.82 -0.81 7.45
CA PHE A 36 1.41 -0.54 6.16
C PHE A 36 2.92 -0.41 6.33
N TYR A 37 3.70 -1.21 5.61
CA TYR A 37 5.16 -1.30 5.81
C TYR A 37 5.91 -0.64 4.66
N ALA A 38 7.05 -0.03 5.00
CA ALA A 38 8.11 0.29 4.06
C ALA A 38 9.40 -0.46 4.44
N ILE A 39 9.92 -1.21 3.49
CA ILE A 39 11.06 -2.12 3.67
C ILE A 39 12.15 -1.70 2.69
N ASP A 40 13.34 -1.40 3.21
CA ASP A 40 14.54 -1.13 2.44
C ASP A 40 15.08 -2.41 1.80
N LEU A 41 15.33 -2.36 0.50
CA LEU A 41 15.94 -3.41 -0.31
C LEU A 41 17.29 -2.99 -0.89
N SER A 42 17.95 -1.99 -0.31
CA SER A 42 19.31 -1.56 -0.71
C SER A 42 20.35 -2.65 -0.52
N THR A 43 20.08 -3.66 0.31
CA THR A 43 20.87 -4.88 0.40
C THR A 43 20.16 -6.02 -0.33
N GLU A 44 20.92 -6.84 -1.06
CA GLU A 44 20.39 -8.06 -1.69
C GLU A 44 20.19 -9.21 -0.69
N ARG A 45 20.49 -8.99 0.60
CA ARG A 45 20.59 -10.05 1.63
C ARG A 45 19.45 -10.05 2.63
N GLU A 46 18.82 -8.90 2.85
CA GLU A 46 17.71 -8.75 3.79
C GLU A 46 16.85 -7.55 3.44
N GLY A 47 15.57 -7.62 3.82
CA GLY A 47 14.70 -6.45 3.88
C GLY A 47 14.81 -5.79 5.25
N ILE A 48 15.11 -4.49 5.28
CA ILE A 48 15.27 -3.74 6.54
C ILE A 48 14.04 -2.85 6.73
N LEU A 49 13.35 -2.96 7.87
CA LEU A 49 12.21 -2.09 8.16
C LEU A 49 12.66 -0.63 8.20
N ARG A 50 12.12 0.22 7.32
CA ARG A 50 12.30 1.68 7.38
C ARG A 50 11.30 2.30 8.33
N TRP A 51 10.03 2.02 8.09
CA TRP A 51 8.91 2.49 8.89
C TRP A 51 7.70 1.57 8.71
N LYS A 52 6.75 1.68 9.63
CA LYS A 52 5.41 1.12 9.48
C LYS A 52 4.38 2.10 10.02
N CYS A 53 3.22 2.15 9.38
CA CYS A 53 2.11 3.03 9.72
C CYS A 53 0.90 2.18 10.13
N LEU A 54 0.30 2.47 11.29
CA LEU A 54 -0.88 1.75 11.77
C LEU A 54 -2.12 2.31 11.09
N PHE A 55 -2.89 1.44 10.44
CA PHE A 55 -4.24 1.74 9.96
C PHE A 55 -5.29 1.26 10.97
N PRO A 56 -6.52 1.77 10.93
CA PRO A 56 -7.62 1.29 11.79
C PRO A 56 -8.13 -0.12 11.47
N SER A 57 -7.68 -0.73 10.36
CA SER A 57 -8.16 -2.04 9.93
C SER A 57 -7.17 -2.75 8.99
N MET A 58 -7.50 -3.98 8.61
CA MET A 58 -6.65 -4.83 7.77
C MET A 58 -6.44 -4.23 6.38
N ILE A 59 -5.27 -4.45 5.82
CA ILE A 59 -4.89 -3.91 4.51
C ILE A 59 -4.76 -5.07 3.52
N TYR A 60 -5.78 -5.20 2.66
CA TYR A 60 -5.81 -6.18 1.57
C TYR A 60 -5.30 -5.58 0.26
N ALA A 61 -5.56 -4.29 0.03
CA ALA A 61 -5.29 -3.63 -1.23
C ALA A 61 -3.78 -3.54 -1.50
N SER A 62 -3.38 -3.81 -2.75
CA SER A 62 -2.02 -3.57 -3.22
C SER A 62 -1.78 -2.06 -3.32
N PRO A 63 -0.69 -1.54 -2.72
CA PRO A 63 -0.37 -0.13 -2.86
C PRO A 63 0.19 0.22 -4.24
N PHE A 64 0.21 1.52 -4.54
CA PHE A 64 1.00 2.06 -5.64
C PHE A 64 1.65 3.39 -5.24
N VAL A 65 2.71 3.76 -5.96
CA VAL A 65 3.44 5.01 -5.76
C VAL A 65 3.03 6.06 -6.80
N TYR A 66 2.86 7.30 -6.37
CA TYR A 66 2.37 8.45 -7.13
C TYR A 66 3.32 9.66 -7.00
N ASP A 67 3.10 10.69 -7.83
CA ASP A 67 3.84 11.97 -7.84
C ASP A 67 5.37 11.80 -7.78
N ASN A 68 5.90 11.09 -8.77
CA ASN A 68 7.34 10.82 -8.91
C ASN A 68 7.98 10.23 -7.64
N GLY A 69 7.21 9.48 -6.85
CA GLY A 69 7.75 8.83 -5.67
C GLY A 69 7.46 9.47 -4.34
N ARG A 70 6.72 10.57 -4.29
CA ARG A 70 6.46 11.29 -3.03
C ARG A 70 5.35 10.69 -2.21
N MET A 71 4.39 10.05 -2.87
CA MET A 71 3.16 9.55 -2.27
C MET A 71 3.02 8.05 -2.50
N VAL A 72 2.62 7.30 -1.48
CA VAL A 72 2.16 5.91 -1.61
C VAL A 72 0.71 5.83 -1.17
N ILE A 73 -0.09 5.11 -1.95
CA ILE A 73 -1.53 5.05 -1.77
C ILE A 73 -1.92 3.62 -1.42
N GLY A 74 -2.70 3.45 -0.35
CA GLY A 74 -3.20 2.16 0.12
C GLY A 74 -4.66 2.24 0.56
N GLY A 75 -5.36 1.12 0.47
CA GLY A 75 -6.76 0.98 0.92
C GLY A 75 -6.90 -0.10 1.98
N SER A 76 -7.78 0.10 2.95
CA SER A 76 -8.06 -0.86 4.02
C SER A 76 -9.53 -1.18 4.20
N THR A 77 -9.81 -2.21 5.00
CA THR A 77 -11.15 -2.74 5.22
C THR A 77 -12.04 -1.85 6.10
N ASP A 78 -11.51 -0.77 6.67
CA ASP A 78 -12.31 0.33 7.23
C ASP A 78 -12.98 1.19 6.15
N GLY A 79 -12.67 0.96 4.87
CA GLY A 79 -13.23 1.69 3.74
C GLY A 79 -12.45 2.96 3.41
N CYS A 80 -11.27 3.19 4.00
CA CYS A 80 -10.49 4.39 3.74
C CYS A 80 -9.42 4.17 2.66
N LEU A 81 -9.31 5.13 1.73
CA LEU A 81 -8.10 5.35 0.95
C LEU A 81 -7.19 6.29 1.73
N ARG A 82 -5.90 5.94 1.82
CA ARG A 82 -4.87 6.74 2.49
C ARG A 82 -3.73 7.03 1.55
N ILE A 83 -3.22 8.25 1.63
CA ILE A 83 -2.02 8.69 0.95
C ILE A 83 -0.97 8.99 2.01
N LEU A 84 0.17 8.33 1.89
CA LEU A 84 1.27 8.45 2.83
C LEU A 84 2.49 9.06 2.14
N ASN A 85 3.28 9.80 2.90
CA ASN A 85 4.62 10.19 2.49
C ASN A 85 5.50 8.94 2.39
N THR A 86 6.15 8.72 1.25
CA THR A 86 6.97 7.51 1.01
C THR A 86 8.21 7.42 1.89
N GLN A 87 8.73 8.55 2.36
CA GLN A 87 9.94 8.60 3.19
C GLN A 87 9.63 8.42 4.67
N THR A 88 8.54 9.04 5.16
CA THR A 88 8.23 9.08 6.60
C THR A 88 7.13 8.11 7.03
N GLY A 89 6.27 7.68 6.10
CA GLY A 89 5.08 6.88 6.41
C GLY A 89 3.94 7.67 7.05
N GLU A 90 4.08 8.99 7.14
CA GLU A 90 3.03 9.87 7.65
C GLU A 90 1.85 9.90 6.68
N ILE A 91 0.63 9.80 7.20
CA ILE A 91 -0.59 9.95 6.41
C ILE A 91 -0.73 11.43 6.06
N ILE A 92 -0.60 11.74 4.77
CA ILE A 92 -0.77 13.09 4.21
C ILE A 92 -2.25 13.41 4.11
N CYS A 93 -3.05 12.46 3.62
CA CYS A 93 -4.50 12.59 3.59
C CYS A 93 -5.19 11.22 3.59
N GLU A 94 -6.43 11.21 4.04
CA GLU A 94 -7.31 10.05 3.95
C GLU A 94 -8.72 10.48 3.53
N THR A 95 -9.44 9.58 2.87
CA THR A 95 -10.84 9.77 2.53
C THR A 95 -11.62 8.49 2.73
N GLN A 96 -12.82 8.62 3.28
CA GLN A 96 -13.77 7.52 3.36
C GLN A 96 -14.31 7.23 1.96
N VAL A 97 -14.21 5.97 1.55
CA VAL A 97 -14.94 5.43 0.42
C VAL A 97 -16.21 4.76 0.94
N ALA A 98 -17.32 5.00 0.25
CA ALA A 98 -18.59 4.38 0.60
C ALA A 98 -18.51 2.84 0.42
N GLY A 99 -19.35 2.11 1.16
CA GLY A 99 -19.44 0.65 1.04
C GLY A 99 -18.67 -0.18 2.07
N ASN A 100 -18.09 0.46 3.09
CA ASN A 100 -17.56 -0.19 4.29
C ASN A 100 -16.54 -1.32 4.01
N GLY A 101 -15.57 -1.04 3.13
CA GLY A 101 -14.34 -1.83 3.05
C GLY A 101 -13.71 -1.83 1.67
N LEU A 102 -12.41 -1.53 1.62
CA LEU A 102 -11.61 -1.62 0.40
C LEU A 102 -10.77 -2.88 0.42
N PHE A 103 -11.12 -3.80 -0.48
CA PHE A 103 -10.36 -5.02 -0.76
C PHE A 103 -9.61 -4.92 -2.09
N SER A 104 -10.16 -4.14 -3.02
CA SER A 104 -9.55 -3.92 -4.33
C SER A 104 -8.35 -2.99 -4.23
N SER A 105 -7.39 -3.20 -5.12
CA SER A 105 -6.20 -2.35 -5.22
C SER A 105 -6.54 -1.07 -5.99
N PRO A 106 -6.25 0.12 -5.46
CA PRO A 106 -6.47 1.36 -6.18
C PRO A 106 -5.47 1.49 -7.35
N ILE A 107 -5.87 2.21 -8.40
CA ILE A 107 -4.97 2.65 -9.48
C ILE A 107 -5.03 4.16 -9.64
N SER A 108 -4.03 4.74 -10.30
CA SER A 108 -4.10 6.11 -10.77
C SER A 108 -4.32 6.19 -12.28
N TYR A 109 -5.07 7.21 -12.70
CA TYR A 109 -5.19 7.65 -14.09
C TYR A 109 -5.20 9.17 -14.09
N LEU A 110 -4.13 9.80 -14.61
CA LEU A 110 -3.91 11.25 -14.51
C LEU A 110 -3.92 11.72 -13.04
N ASP A 111 -4.84 12.60 -12.68
CA ASP A 111 -5.11 13.11 -11.33
C ASP A 111 -6.28 12.37 -10.65
N PHE A 112 -6.70 11.21 -11.16
CA PHE A 112 -7.74 10.39 -10.55
C PHE A 112 -7.18 9.15 -9.85
N ILE A 113 -7.78 8.80 -8.73
CA ILE A 113 -7.62 7.52 -8.03
C ILE A 113 -8.90 6.71 -8.18
N ILE A 114 -8.78 5.51 -8.73
CA ILE A 114 -9.90 4.63 -9.03
C ILE A 114 -9.79 3.38 -8.16
N VAL A 115 -10.86 3.00 -7.46
CA VAL A 115 -10.89 1.85 -6.56
C VAL A 115 -12.26 1.18 -6.52
N GLY A 116 -12.30 -0.14 -6.44
CA GLY A 116 -13.53 -0.90 -6.21
C GLY A 116 -13.83 -1.04 -4.71
N SER A 117 -15.10 -0.95 -4.34
CA SER A 117 -15.58 -1.12 -2.96
C SER A 117 -16.53 -2.31 -2.83
N ARG A 118 -16.83 -2.70 -1.59
CA ARG A 118 -17.68 -3.84 -1.24
C ARG A 118 -19.17 -3.64 -1.45
N ASP A 119 -19.59 -2.43 -1.80
CA ASP A 119 -20.99 -2.09 -2.09
C ASP A 119 -21.34 -2.22 -3.58
N ASP A 120 -20.57 -3.01 -4.33
CA ASP A 120 -20.74 -3.27 -5.76
C ASP A 120 -20.38 -2.10 -6.69
N TYR A 121 -19.75 -1.03 -6.17
CA TYR A 121 -19.36 0.15 -6.96
C TYR A 121 -17.84 0.27 -7.19
N LEU A 122 -17.52 0.93 -8.32
CA LEU A 122 -16.22 1.52 -8.59
C LEU A 122 -16.29 3.02 -8.30
N TYR A 123 -15.36 3.51 -7.49
CA TYR A 123 -15.26 4.92 -7.15
C TYR A 123 -14.07 5.55 -7.84
N CYS A 124 -14.24 6.81 -8.26
CA CYS A 124 -13.21 7.64 -8.88
C CYS A 124 -13.09 8.95 -8.09
N TYR A 125 -11.94 9.16 -7.48
CA TYR A 125 -11.64 10.34 -6.67
C TYR A 125 -10.63 11.20 -7.40
N LYS A 126 -10.88 12.51 -7.49
CA LYS A 126 -9.88 13.46 -7.99
C LYS A 126 -8.89 13.78 -6.88
N LEU A 127 -7.61 13.60 -7.15
CA LEU A 127 -6.52 14.06 -6.31
C LEU A 127 -6.31 15.56 -6.56
N LEU A 128 -6.52 16.36 -5.52
CA LEU A 128 -6.28 17.79 -5.57
C LEU A 128 -4.86 18.06 -5.06
N SER A 129 -4.02 18.63 -5.93
CA SER A 129 -2.67 19.09 -5.61
C SER A 129 -2.66 20.54 -5.12
#